data_AF-A0ABD3WES3-F1
#
_entry.id   AF-A0ABD3WES3-F1
#
_cell.length_a   1.000
_cell.length_b   1.000
_cell.length_c   1.000
_cell.angle_alpha   90.00
_cell.angle_beta   90.00
_cell.angle_gamma   90.00
#
_symmetry.space_group_name_H-M   'P 1'
#
loop_
_entity.id
_entity.type
_entity.pdbx_description
1 polymer ?
#
loop_
_entity_poly.entity_id
_entity_poly.type
_entity_poly.pdbx_seq_one_letter_code
_entity_poly.pdbx_strand_id
1 'polypeptide(L)'
;MADISYWSSSTVESGFYLSSHTHQPKSVNEAAQGDDNCTSRSGNKDENAERKEKRIQLSSSLQCNIQSDSCYVTLNWDKNLEGISHANINQAKKDTEELMKKSVITDDFERKETIPSYEEGLRQIKKKRRLEREKTKGKNWFQMPAPEMTEERKHDLTILQMRKALDPKRFYKGNDIKALPRYFQFGEVVETPADFYHARIPKKQRKSTIVDELLADVETRKYNKRKYTEIQEAKRKNLGPYKHMKRLKRKKH
;
A
#
# COMPACT_ATOMS: atom_id res chain seq x y z
N MET A 1 -7.02 33.83 76.41
CA MET A 1 -8.26 34.42 75.91
C MET A 1 -8.51 33.82 74.55
N ALA A 2 -9.55 32.98 74.47
CA ALA A 2 -9.94 32.26 73.27
C ALA A 2 -10.95 33.11 72.51
N ASP A 3 -10.73 33.31 71.21
CA ASP A 3 -11.77 33.82 70.33
C ASP A 3 -12.17 32.74 69.33
N ILE A 4 -13.43 32.36 69.49
CA ILE A 4 -14.23 31.50 68.66
C ILE A 4 -14.87 32.42 67.60
N SER A 5 -14.75 32.09 66.31
CA SER A 5 -15.65 32.64 65.30
C SER A 5 -16.04 31.58 64.29
N TYR A 6 -17.35 31.39 64.23
CA TYR A 6 -18.11 30.36 63.54
C TYR A 6 -18.06 30.44 62.01
N TRP A 7 -18.29 29.26 61.42
CA TRP A 7 -18.69 28.98 60.05
C TRP A 7 -19.84 29.84 59.53
N SER A 8 -19.76 30.25 58.26
CA SER A 8 -20.92 30.57 57.42
C SER A 8 -20.80 29.85 56.08
N SER A 9 -21.69 28.87 55.89
CA SER A 9 -21.90 28.11 54.66
C SER A 9 -22.45 29.00 53.54
N SER A 10 -21.95 28.82 52.31
CA SER A 10 -22.70 29.16 51.11
C SER A 10 -22.39 28.14 50.03
N THR A 11 -23.35 27.25 49.83
CA THR A 11 -23.43 26.27 48.75
C THR A 11 -23.91 26.98 47.50
N VAL A 12 -23.17 26.87 46.38
CA VAL A 12 -23.70 27.17 45.05
C VAL A 12 -23.49 25.93 44.19
N GLU A 13 -24.56 25.15 44.08
CA GLU A 13 -24.73 24.09 43.09
C GLU A 13 -25.03 24.74 41.74
N SER A 14 -24.14 24.54 40.75
CA SER A 14 -24.43 24.81 39.34
C SER A 14 -24.49 23.49 38.58
N GLY A 15 -25.66 22.85 38.67
CA GLY A 15 -26.04 21.76 37.78
C GLY A 15 -26.45 22.32 36.42
N PHE A 16 -25.61 22.13 35.40
CA PHE A 16 -26.02 22.26 34.01
C PHE A 16 -26.11 20.86 33.39
N TYR A 17 -27.36 20.42 33.20
CA TYR A 17 -27.73 19.17 32.56
C TYR A 17 -27.26 19.12 31.10
N LEU A 18 -26.49 18.08 30.78
CA LEU A 18 -26.16 17.67 29.41
C LEU A 18 -27.42 17.20 28.68
N SER A 19 -27.80 17.92 27.63
CA SER A 19 -28.80 17.48 26.64
C SER A 19 -28.12 16.57 25.61
N SER A 20 -28.43 15.28 25.67
CA SER A 20 -28.03 14.27 24.69
C SER A 20 -28.86 14.41 23.41
N HIS A 21 -28.34 15.15 22.42
CA HIS A 21 -28.87 15.09 21.06
C HIS A 21 -28.27 13.90 20.31
N THR A 22 -29.10 12.87 20.15
CA THR A 22 -28.87 11.72 19.27
C THR A 22 -28.99 12.17 17.81
N HIS A 23 -27.87 12.18 17.07
CA HIS A 23 -27.90 12.30 15.62
C HIS A 23 -28.07 10.91 14.99
N GLN A 24 -29.27 10.62 14.49
CA GLN A 24 -29.46 9.55 13.50
C GLN A 24 -29.10 10.06 12.10
N PRO A 25 -28.42 9.26 11.26
CA PRO A 25 -28.25 9.59 9.84
C PRO A 25 -29.53 9.26 9.07
N LYS A 26 -30.18 10.30 8.52
CA LYS A 26 -31.22 10.15 7.51
C LYS A 26 -30.56 9.83 6.17
N SER A 27 -30.96 8.70 5.59
CA SER A 27 -30.79 8.37 4.19
C SER A 27 -31.53 9.38 3.32
N VAL A 28 -30.85 9.98 2.35
CA VAL A 28 -31.48 10.65 1.23
C VAL A 28 -30.96 9.98 -0.04
N ASN A 29 -31.85 9.20 -0.65
CA ASN A 29 -31.77 8.82 -2.03
C ASN A 29 -32.35 9.99 -2.82
N GLU A 30 -31.59 10.58 -3.73
CA GLU A 30 -32.16 11.38 -4.82
C GLU A 30 -31.44 11.02 -6.11
N ALA A 31 -32.22 10.37 -6.95
CA ALA A 31 -31.93 10.06 -8.32
C ALA A 31 -32.01 11.35 -9.14
N ALA A 32 -30.96 11.65 -9.89
CA ALA A 32 -31.06 12.51 -11.05
C ALA A 32 -30.91 11.62 -12.29
N GLN A 33 -32.06 11.33 -12.89
CA GLN A 33 -32.18 10.88 -14.27
C GLN A 33 -31.89 12.08 -15.18
N GLY A 34 -31.01 11.86 -16.14
CA GLY A 34 -30.68 12.79 -17.22
C GLY A 34 -30.24 11.92 -18.37
N ASP A 35 -31.22 11.58 -19.20
CA ASP A 35 -31.12 10.76 -20.40
C ASP A 35 -30.28 11.46 -21.46
N ASP A 36 -29.40 10.72 -22.13
CA ASP A 36 -29.10 10.93 -23.55
C ASP A 36 -28.62 9.61 -24.15
N ASN A 37 -29.56 8.99 -24.85
CA ASN A 37 -29.43 7.80 -25.67
C ASN A 37 -29.04 8.22 -27.09
N CYS A 38 -27.96 7.67 -27.65
CA CYS A 38 -27.86 7.51 -29.10
C CYS A 38 -26.88 6.38 -29.49
N THR A 39 -27.45 5.18 -29.58
CA THR A 39 -27.25 4.15 -30.60
C THR A 39 -25.86 3.90 -31.20
N SER A 40 -25.40 2.68 -30.96
CA SER A 40 -24.47 1.89 -31.78
C SER A 40 -24.88 1.79 -33.26
N ARG A 41 -23.91 1.93 -34.17
CA ARG A 41 -23.94 1.21 -35.45
C ARG A 41 -22.55 0.74 -35.85
N SER A 42 -22.46 -0.57 -35.99
CA SER A 42 -21.38 -1.37 -36.53
C SER A 42 -21.16 -1.14 -38.03
N GLY A 43 -19.89 -1.23 -38.47
CA GLY A 43 -19.54 -1.91 -39.72
C GLY A 43 -18.60 -1.17 -40.68
N ASN A 44 -17.51 -1.87 -41.01
CA ASN A 44 -16.62 -1.79 -42.20
C ASN A 44 -15.57 -0.67 -42.16
N LYS A 45 -14.28 -0.99 -41.97
CA LYS A 45 -13.30 -1.60 -42.91
C LYS A 45 -13.16 -0.82 -44.22
N ASP A 46 -11.92 -0.39 -44.41
CA ASP A 46 -11.28 0.10 -45.63
C ASP A 46 -11.62 1.55 -45.99
N GLU A 47 -10.63 2.44 -45.80
CA GLU A 47 -10.36 3.71 -46.52
C GLU A 47 -9.57 4.70 -45.62
N ASN A 48 -8.28 4.44 -45.40
CA ASN A 48 -7.32 5.53 -45.16
C ASN A 48 -5.88 5.08 -45.38
N ALA A 49 -5.59 4.65 -46.62
CA ALA A 49 -4.23 4.41 -47.09
C ALA A 49 -3.54 5.69 -47.62
N GLU A 50 -4.12 6.88 -47.43
CA GLU A 50 -3.58 8.15 -47.94
C GLU A 50 -3.62 9.26 -46.90
N ARG A 51 -2.90 9.08 -45.79
CA ARG A 51 -2.44 10.21 -44.94
C ARG A 51 -1.07 9.91 -44.35
N LYS A 52 -0.16 9.40 -45.19
CA LYS A 52 1.27 9.52 -44.94
C LYS A 52 1.67 10.97 -45.17
N GLU A 53 2.40 11.50 -44.19
CA GLU A 53 3.31 12.64 -44.32
C GLU A 53 2.69 14.04 -44.45
N LYS A 54 2.17 14.55 -43.33
CA LYS A 54 2.42 15.95 -42.98
C LYS A 54 3.44 16.00 -41.84
N ARG A 55 4.68 15.71 -42.21
CA ARG A 55 5.85 15.90 -41.34
C ARG A 55 6.00 17.42 -41.14
N ILE A 56 5.84 17.88 -39.91
CA ILE A 56 6.09 19.29 -39.54
C ILE A 56 7.54 19.58 -39.92
N GLN A 57 7.75 20.45 -40.90
CA GLN A 57 9.08 20.90 -41.32
C GLN A 57 9.54 22.00 -40.36
N LEU A 58 10.64 21.76 -39.64
CA LEU A 58 11.29 22.80 -38.83
C LEU A 58 11.90 23.84 -39.78
N SER A 59 11.73 25.14 -39.48
CA SER A 59 12.17 26.26 -40.33
C SER A 59 13.69 26.40 -40.49
N SER A 60 14.48 25.53 -39.85
CA SER A 60 15.95 25.52 -39.93
C SER A 60 16.50 24.78 -41.15
N SER A 61 15.66 24.12 -41.96
CA SER A 61 16.10 23.48 -43.20
C SER A 61 16.26 24.49 -44.33
N LEU A 62 17.47 25.01 -44.53
CA LEU A 62 17.80 25.77 -45.74
C LEU A 62 17.72 24.85 -46.97
N GLN A 63 16.72 25.05 -47.82
CA GLN A 63 16.69 24.44 -49.15
C GLN A 63 17.69 25.16 -50.05
N CYS A 64 18.91 24.63 -50.19
CA CYS A 64 19.82 25.08 -51.24
C CYS A 64 19.31 24.54 -52.58
N ASN A 65 18.55 25.36 -53.31
CA ASN A 65 18.10 25.03 -54.67
C ASN A 65 19.24 25.26 -55.68
N ILE A 66 20.38 24.62 -55.45
CA ILE A 66 21.53 24.62 -56.35
C ILE A 66 21.73 23.17 -56.79
N GLN A 67 21.23 22.83 -57.98
CA GLN A 67 21.71 21.66 -58.72
C GLN A 67 23.04 22.04 -59.36
N SER A 68 24.12 21.91 -58.60
CA SER A 68 25.48 22.11 -59.09
C SER A 68 26.09 20.79 -59.51
N ASP A 69 25.87 20.40 -60.76
CA ASP A 69 26.65 19.34 -61.42
C ASP A 69 28.05 19.84 -61.87
N SER A 70 28.49 20.98 -61.35
CA SER A 70 29.80 21.61 -61.62
C SER A 70 30.32 22.34 -60.37
N CYS A 71 30.42 21.64 -59.24
CA CYS A 71 31.22 22.09 -58.09
C CYS A 71 32.50 21.25 -57.99
N TYR A 72 33.63 21.90 -57.70
CA TYR A 72 34.97 21.29 -57.64
C TYR A 72 35.15 20.24 -56.52
N VAL A 73 34.15 20.09 -55.63
CA VAL A 73 34.16 19.09 -54.56
C VAL A 73 32.86 18.31 -54.62
N THR A 74 32.92 17.07 -55.09
CA THR A 74 31.84 16.10 -54.97
C THR A 74 31.91 15.43 -53.59
N LEU A 75 31.02 15.82 -52.68
CA LEU A 75 30.89 15.13 -51.39
C LEU A 75 30.10 13.83 -51.58
N ASN A 76 30.76 12.82 -52.13
CA ASN A 76 30.24 11.45 -52.14
C ASN A 76 30.39 10.85 -50.73
N TRP A 77 29.36 11.00 -49.91
CA TRP A 77 29.32 10.45 -48.55
C TRP A 77 29.19 8.91 -48.51
N ASP A 78 28.88 8.27 -49.64
CA ASP A 78 28.58 6.84 -49.72
C ASP A 78 29.81 5.91 -49.85
N LYS A 79 31.04 6.43 -49.89
CA LYS A 79 32.24 5.59 -50.12
C LYS A 79 33.08 5.28 -48.88
N ASN A 80 32.55 5.45 -47.67
CA ASN A 80 33.30 5.16 -46.45
C ASN A 80 32.49 4.41 -45.38
N LEU A 81 31.74 3.39 -45.79
CA LEU A 81 31.03 2.48 -44.88
C LEU A 81 31.64 1.07 -44.80
N GLU A 82 32.72 0.82 -45.53
CA GLU A 82 33.41 -0.47 -45.55
C GLU A 82 34.65 -0.43 -44.66
N GLY A 83 34.46 -0.46 -43.34
CA GLY A 83 35.62 -0.52 -42.43
C GLY A 83 35.35 -0.37 -40.94
N ILE A 84 34.12 -0.08 -40.53
CA ILE A 84 33.81 0.14 -39.12
C ILE A 84 33.24 -1.16 -38.53
N SER A 85 34.05 -1.88 -37.75
CA SER A 85 33.61 -3.09 -37.06
C SER A 85 32.45 -2.77 -36.09
N HIS A 86 31.41 -3.62 -36.07
CA HIS A 86 30.26 -3.44 -35.16
C HIS A 86 30.67 -3.40 -33.68
N ALA A 87 31.81 -4.02 -33.31
CA ALA A 87 32.36 -3.98 -31.96
C ALA A 87 32.82 -2.56 -31.57
N ASN A 88 33.54 -1.86 -32.46
CA ASN A 88 34.00 -0.49 -32.21
C ASN A 88 32.82 0.50 -32.14
N ILE A 89 31.76 0.27 -32.93
CA ILE A 89 30.53 1.07 -32.87
C ILE A 89 29.81 0.87 -31.53
N ASN A 90 29.74 -0.37 -31.03
CA ASN A 90 29.08 -0.66 -29.76
C ASN A 90 29.87 -0.11 -28.57
N GLN A 91 31.20 -0.13 -28.65
CA GLN A 91 32.08 0.43 -27.62
C GLN A 91 31.97 1.96 -27.61
N ALA A 92 32.05 2.60 -28.78
CA ALA A 92 31.80 4.04 -28.91
C ALA A 92 30.41 4.44 -28.43
N LYS A 93 29.36 3.64 -28.71
CA LYS A 93 28.01 3.87 -28.18
C LYS A 93 27.97 3.82 -26.65
N LYS A 94 28.60 2.83 -26.02
CA LYS A 94 28.70 2.72 -24.56
C LYS A 94 29.46 3.92 -23.96
N ASP A 95 30.57 4.31 -24.57
CA ASP A 95 31.36 5.45 -24.11
C ASP A 95 30.55 6.75 -24.23
N THR A 96 29.78 6.93 -25.32
CA THR A 96 28.86 8.06 -25.45
C THR A 96 27.71 8.01 -24.46
N GLU A 97 27.13 6.84 -24.18
CA GLU A 97 26.08 6.70 -23.16
C GLU A 97 26.61 7.01 -21.75
N GLU A 98 27.84 6.62 -21.43
CA GLU A 98 28.52 6.97 -20.18
C GLU A 98 28.78 8.48 -20.06
N LEU A 99 29.17 9.14 -21.15
CA LEU A 99 29.33 10.59 -21.21
C LEU A 99 27.97 11.31 -21.09
N MET A 100 26.93 10.83 -21.78
CA MET A 100 25.58 11.40 -21.72
C MET A 100 24.96 11.25 -20.32
N LYS A 101 25.24 10.15 -19.61
CA LYS A 101 24.84 9.96 -18.19
C LYS A 101 25.49 10.97 -17.23
N LYS A 102 26.70 11.44 -17.53
CA LYS A 102 27.40 12.48 -16.75
C LYS A 102 27.00 13.91 -17.17
N SER A 103 26.36 14.06 -18.32
CA SER A 103 25.94 15.35 -18.84
C SER A 103 24.69 15.89 -18.13
N VAL A 104 24.49 17.21 -18.21
CA VAL A 104 23.30 17.89 -17.67
C VAL A 104 22.04 17.57 -18.51
N ILE A 105 22.21 17.16 -19.76
CA ILE A 105 21.15 16.90 -20.74
C ILE A 105 20.84 15.39 -20.73
N THR A 106 19.99 14.97 -19.81
CA THR A 106 19.45 13.61 -19.74
C THR A 106 18.25 13.43 -20.69
N ASP A 107 17.89 12.21 -21.09
CA ASP A 107 16.71 11.96 -21.94
C ASP A 107 15.38 12.47 -21.33
N ASP A 108 15.29 12.55 -20.00
CA ASP A 108 14.17 13.15 -19.28
C ASP A 108 14.36 14.67 -19.00
N PHE A 109 15.38 15.32 -19.56
CA PHE A 109 15.66 16.74 -19.36
C PHE A 109 14.56 17.63 -19.94
N GLU A 110 14.01 17.26 -21.10
CA GLU A 110 12.89 17.95 -21.73
C GLU A 110 11.61 17.91 -20.87
N ARG A 111 11.47 16.88 -20.03
CA ARG A 111 10.34 16.74 -19.09
C ARG A 111 10.51 17.55 -17.81
N LYS A 112 11.73 18.04 -17.53
CA LYS A 112 12.00 18.92 -16.38
C LYS A 112 11.69 20.36 -16.79
N GLU A 113 10.40 20.68 -16.89
CA GLU A 113 9.94 21.99 -17.41
C GLU A 113 10.39 23.20 -16.58
N THR A 114 10.88 23.01 -15.34
CA THR A 114 11.34 24.11 -14.49
C THR A 114 12.51 23.70 -13.60
N ILE A 115 13.39 24.65 -13.33
CA ILE A 115 14.40 24.55 -12.26
C ILE A 115 13.62 24.37 -10.94
N PRO A 116 13.98 23.39 -10.07
CA PRO A 116 13.31 23.25 -8.78
C PRO A 116 13.41 24.58 -8.02
N SER A 117 12.28 25.04 -7.49
CA SER A 117 12.24 26.29 -6.73
C SER A 117 13.14 26.18 -5.50
N TYR A 118 13.92 27.24 -5.24
CA TYR A 118 14.84 27.30 -4.09
C TYR A 118 14.10 27.08 -2.76
N GLU A 119 12.88 27.61 -2.66
CA GLU A 119 11.97 27.40 -1.53
C GLU A 119 10.85 26.42 -1.88
N GLU A 120 10.48 25.59 -0.91
CA GLU A 120 9.35 24.68 -1.07
C GLU A 120 8.02 25.42 -0.97
N GLY A 121 7.10 25.13 -1.89
CA GLY A 121 5.76 25.71 -1.83
C GLY A 121 5.02 25.31 -0.56
N LEU A 122 4.20 26.21 0.00
CA LEU A 122 3.42 25.96 1.23
C LEU A 122 2.61 24.64 1.19
N ARG A 123 2.11 24.26 0.02
CA ARG A 123 1.37 23.00 -0.19
C ARG A 123 2.29 21.78 -0.03
N GLN A 124 3.51 21.84 -0.55
CA GLN A 124 4.50 20.77 -0.43
C GLN A 124 4.91 20.60 1.04
N ILE A 125 5.19 21.70 1.75
CA ILE A 125 5.50 21.70 3.17
C ILE A 125 4.36 21.08 3.99
N LYS A 126 3.11 21.49 3.74
CA LYS A 126 1.92 20.90 4.41
C LYS A 126 1.80 19.40 4.14
N LYS A 127 2.10 18.95 2.91
CA LYS A 127 2.11 17.52 2.54
C LYS A 127 3.20 16.76 3.29
N LYS A 128 4.43 17.29 3.35
CA LYS A 128 5.54 16.68 4.13
C LYS A 128 5.19 16.55 5.61
N ARG A 129 4.68 17.62 6.23
CA ARG A 129 4.21 17.59 7.63
C ARG A 129 3.07 16.59 7.87
N ARG A 130 2.22 16.34 6.86
CA ARG A 130 1.18 15.30 6.97
C ARG A 130 1.80 13.90 6.92
N LEU A 131 2.75 13.67 6.01
CA LEU A 131 3.48 12.39 5.92
C LEU A 131 4.27 12.09 7.19
N GLU A 132 4.96 13.08 7.77
CA GLU A 132 5.68 12.95 9.05
C GLU A 132 4.74 12.60 10.20
N ARG A 133 3.58 13.25 10.28
CA ARG A 133 2.52 12.92 11.25
C ARG A 133 1.92 11.55 11.02
N GLU A 134 1.86 11.08 9.78
CA GLU A 134 1.35 9.75 9.44
C GLU A 134 2.34 8.62 9.77
N LYS A 135 3.64 8.93 9.93
CA LYS A 135 4.64 7.95 10.34
C LYS A 135 4.55 7.59 11.82
N THR A 136 3.98 8.47 12.65
CA THR A 136 3.91 8.28 14.10
C THR A 136 2.49 8.50 14.62
N LYS A 137 2.14 7.88 15.74
CA LYS A 137 0.81 8.08 16.36
C LYS A 137 0.65 9.47 17.02
N GLY A 138 1.74 10.23 17.13
CA GLY A 138 1.79 11.60 17.68
C GLY A 138 2.39 11.68 19.09
N LYS A 139 2.51 12.91 19.62
CA LYS A 139 3.14 13.18 20.94
C LYS A 139 2.38 12.61 22.12
N ASN A 140 1.06 12.55 22.02
CA ASN A 140 0.20 12.00 23.08
C ASN A 140 0.43 10.49 23.29
N TRP A 141 1.06 9.82 22.33
CA TRP A 141 1.39 8.40 22.41
C TRP A 141 2.88 8.16 22.10
N PHE A 142 3.73 8.94 22.77
CA PHE A 142 5.20 8.82 22.76
C PHE A 142 5.82 8.60 21.37
N GLN A 143 5.25 9.24 20.34
CA GLN A 143 5.71 9.12 18.95
C GLN A 143 5.83 7.68 18.46
N MET A 144 4.94 6.78 18.90
CA MET A 144 4.95 5.38 18.45
C MET A 144 4.97 5.28 16.92
N PRO A 145 5.98 4.64 16.32
CA PRO A 145 6.11 4.55 14.88
C PRO A 145 5.07 3.60 14.27
N ALA A 146 4.83 3.74 12.97
CA ALA A 146 4.13 2.74 12.15
C ALA A 146 5.18 1.82 11.50
N PRO A 147 5.38 0.57 12.00
CA PRO A 147 6.28 -0.36 11.36
C PRO A 147 5.73 -0.83 10.01
N GLU A 148 6.63 -1.29 9.15
CA GLU A 148 6.24 -1.92 7.90
C GLU A 148 5.45 -3.22 8.14
N MET A 149 4.55 -3.58 7.24
CA MET A 149 3.75 -4.79 7.37
C MET A 149 4.43 -5.97 6.67
N THR A 150 5.49 -6.51 7.28
CA THR A 150 6.11 -7.77 6.84
C THR A 150 5.18 -8.96 7.10
N GLU A 151 5.42 -10.09 6.46
CA GLU A 151 4.56 -11.27 6.57
C GLU A 151 4.54 -11.83 8.00
N GLU A 152 5.70 -11.96 8.64
CA GLU A 152 5.84 -12.38 10.05
C GLU A 152 4.99 -11.52 10.99
N ARG A 153 5.09 -10.18 10.87
CA ARG A 153 4.32 -9.24 11.69
C ARG A 153 2.83 -9.36 11.45
N LYS A 154 2.41 -9.60 10.20
CA LYS A 154 1.00 -9.87 9.87
C LYS A 154 0.54 -11.16 10.56
N HIS A 155 1.33 -12.23 10.50
CA HIS A 155 1.00 -13.50 11.14
C HIS A 155 0.79 -13.35 12.65
N ASP A 156 1.72 -12.70 13.36
CA ASP A 156 1.58 -12.44 14.80
C ASP A 156 0.31 -11.63 15.12
N LEU A 157 0.04 -10.56 14.37
CA LEU A 157 -1.16 -9.75 14.58
C LEU A 157 -2.45 -10.53 14.30
N THR A 158 -2.46 -11.41 13.29
CA THR A 158 -3.61 -12.27 13.02
C THR A 158 -3.84 -13.30 14.12
N ILE A 159 -2.77 -13.86 14.70
CA ILE A 159 -2.88 -14.77 15.85
C ILE A 159 -3.49 -14.04 17.05
N LEU A 160 -3.03 -12.82 17.35
CA LEU A 160 -3.60 -12.01 18.43
C LEU A 160 -5.08 -11.69 18.20
N GLN A 161 -5.48 -11.47 16.94
CA GLN A 161 -6.87 -11.29 16.57
C GLN A 161 -7.69 -12.59 16.77
N MET A 162 -7.10 -13.73 16.47
CA MET A 162 -7.72 -15.05 16.59
C MET A 162 -7.54 -15.70 17.97
N ARG A 163 -7.03 -14.98 18.98
CA ARG A 163 -6.68 -15.53 20.31
C ARG A 163 -7.80 -16.34 20.99
N LYS A 164 -9.06 -16.02 20.71
CA LYS A 164 -10.23 -16.74 21.22
C LYS A 164 -10.30 -18.21 20.78
N ALA A 165 -9.74 -18.54 19.62
CA ALA A 165 -9.78 -19.88 19.05
C ALA A 165 -8.54 -20.73 19.36
N LEU A 166 -7.48 -20.13 19.92
CA LEU A 166 -6.20 -20.80 20.13
C LEU A 166 -6.26 -21.82 21.27
N ASP A 167 -6.80 -21.40 22.43
CA ASP A 167 -6.90 -22.24 23.61
C ASP A 167 -8.39 -22.46 23.96
N PRO A 168 -8.89 -23.71 23.99
CA PRO A 168 -10.28 -24.00 24.35
C PRO A 168 -10.65 -23.63 25.79
N LYS A 169 -9.67 -23.50 26.68
CA LYS A 169 -9.89 -23.22 28.11
C LYS A 169 -9.89 -21.73 28.43
N ARG A 170 -9.32 -20.90 27.57
CA ARG A 170 -9.18 -19.46 27.80
C ARG A 170 -10.18 -18.67 26.96
N PHE A 171 -11.10 -18.00 27.65
CA PHE A 171 -12.06 -17.10 27.01
C PHE A 171 -11.61 -15.65 27.18
N TYR A 172 -11.28 -15.01 26.07
CA TYR A 172 -10.97 -13.58 26.04
C TYR A 172 -12.18 -12.74 25.62
N LYS A 173 -12.17 -11.47 26.01
CA LYS A 173 -13.06 -10.46 25.43
C LYS A 173 -12.87 -10.40 23.92
N GLY A 174 -13.98 -10.24 23.19
CA GLY A 174 -13.99 -10.10 21.74
C GLY A 174 -13.19 -8.89 21.25
N ASN A 175 -12.73 -8.96 20.00
CA ASN A 175 -12.04 -7.85 19.35
C ASN A 175 -13.06 -6.95 18.64
N ASP A 176 -13.07 -5.66 18.99
CA ASP A 176 -13.94 -4.67 18.37
C ASP A 176 -13.42 -4.22 16.99
N ILE A 177 -12.10 -4.32 16.80
CA ILE A 177 -11.41 -3.89 15.58
C ILE A 177 -11.23 -5.10 14.65
N LYS A 178 -11.77 -5.00 13.43
CA LYS A 178 -11.64 -6.05 12.40
C LYS A 178 -10.33 -5.93 11.61
N ALA A 179 -9.82 -4.73 11.44
CA ALA A 179 -8.58 -4.46 10.71
C ALA A 179 -7.34 -4.58 11.61
N LEU A 180 -6.19 -4.90 11.03
CA LEU A 180 -4.93 -4.91 11.75
C LEU A 180 -4.55 -3.49 12.21
N PRO A 181 -3.97 -3.34 13.41
CA PRO A 181 -3.55 -2.03 13.90
C PRO A 181 -2.42 -1.46 13.02
N ARG A 182 -2.48 -0.15 12.74
CA ARG A 182 -1.46 0.56 11.94
C ARG A 182 -0.18 0.88 12.71
N TYR A 183 -0.31 1.23 13.98
CA TYR A 183 0.81 1.59 14.86
C TYR A 183 0.93 0.52 15.93
N PHE A 184 2.07 -0.15 15.99
CA PHE A 184 2.37 -1.21 16.96
C PHE A 184 3.88 -1.31 17.18
N GLN A 185 4.28 -1.95 18.27
CA GLN A 185 5.66 -2.29 18.56
C GLN A 185 5.67 -3.71 19.13
N PHE A 186 6.70 -4.47 18.79
CA PHE A 186 6.98 -5.77 19.40
C PHE A 186 8.00 -5.56 20.52
N GLY A 187 7.77 -6.23 21.65
CA GLY A 187 8.67 -6.20 22.79
C GLY A 187 8.77 -7.58 23.41
N GLU A 188 9.90 -7.86 24.04
CA GLU A 188 10.13 -9.07 24.81
C GLU A 188 9.84 -8.78 26.28
N VAL A 189 9.25 -9.75 26.98
CA VAL A 189 9.03 -9.64 28.43
C VAL A 189 10.35 -9.89 29.14
N VAL A 190 10.88 -8.87 29.80
CA VAL A 190 12.07 -9.02 30.66
C VAL A 190 11.64 -9.62 31.98
N GLU A 191 12.08 -10.85 32.22
CA GLU A 191 11.78 -11.58 33.44
C GLU A 191 12.40 -10.91 34.68
N THR A 192 11.64 -10.88 35.77
CA THR A 192 12.13 -10.38 37.05
C THR A 192 12.99 -11.46 37.74
N PRO A 193 14.01 -11.08 38.53
CA PRO A 193 14.84 -12.05 39.25
C PRO A 193 14.12 -12.70 40.44
N ALA A 194 12.92 -12.25 40.80
CA ALA A 194 12.18 -12.69 41.97
C ALA A 194 11.54 -14.08 41.81
N ASP A 195 11.13 -14.46 40.60
CA ASP A 195 10.51 -15.77 40.31
C ASP A 195 11.30 -16.51 39.23
N PHE A 196 12.24 -17.36 39.67
CA PHE A 196 13.13 -18.10 38.80
C PHE A 196 12.51 -19.40 38.24
N TYR A 197 11.56 -20.00 38.96
CA TYR A 197 11.14 -21.38 38.67
C TYR A 197 9.86 -21.47 37.85
N HIS A 198 8.96 -20.49 37.95
CA HIS A 198 7.65 -20.57 37.29
C HIS A 198 7.49 -19.60 36.14
N ALA A 199 7.89 -18.35 36.32
CA ALA A 199 7.74 -17.32 35.29
C ALA A 199 8.80 -17.40 34.18
N ARG A 200 9.97 -17.98 34.45
CA ARG A 200 11.12 -17.97 33.54
C ARG A 200 11.04 -19.04 32.47
N ILE A 201 11.19 -18.63 31.21
CA ILE A 201 11.23 -19.52 30.06
C ILE A 201 12.69 -19.87 29.75
N PRO A 202 13.08 -21.15 29.66
CA PRO A 202 14.44 -21.54 29.33
C PRO A 202 14.81 -21.10 27.91
N LYS A 203 16.08 -20.76 27.70
CA LYS A 203 16.60 -20.22 26.42
C LYS A 203 16.23 -21.03 25.18
N LYS A 204 16.08 -22.35 25.30
CA LYS A 204 15.71 -23.25 24.18
C LYS A 204 14.27 -23.03 23.70
N GLN A 205 13.38 -22.66 24.62
CA GLN A 205 11.95 -22.45 24.36
C GLN A 205 11.66 -21.02 23.92
N ARG A 206 12.51 -20.04 24.24
CA ARG A 206 12.40 -18.66 23.75
C ARG A 206 12.52 -18.62 22.23
N LYS A 207 11.55 -18.02 21.55
CA LYS A 207 11.58 -17.78 20.10
C LYS A 207 11.43 -16.28 19.81
N SER A 208 11.66 -15.91 18.54
CA SER A 208 11.58 -14.53 18.06
C SER A 208 10.14 -14.06 17.85
N THR A 209 9.26 -14.95 17.40
CA THR A 209 7.85 -14.63 17.07
C THR A 209 6.87 -15.46 17.89
N ILE A 210 5.67 -14.92 18.10
CA ILE A 210 4.61 -15.60 18.84
C ILE A 210 4.12 -16.82 18.05
N VAL A 211 4.08 -16.71 16.72
CA VAL A 211 3.78 -17.84 15.82
C VAL A 211 4.75 -19.00 16.06
N ASP A 212 6.05 -18.73 16.14
CA ASP A 212 7.07 -19.78 16.30
C ASP A 212 6.97 -20.47 17.65
N GLU A 213 6.66 -19.72 18.72
CA GLU A 213 6.39 -20.30 20.04
C GLU A 213 5.19 -21.25 19.99
N LEU A 214 4.11 -20.82 19.33
CA LEU A 214 2.91 -21.63 19.19
C LEU A 214 3.16 -22.91 18.37
N LEU A 215 3.97 -22.82 17.31
CA LEU A 215 4.34 -23.97 16.50
C LEU A 215 5.26 -24.94 17.24
N ALA A 216 6.12 -24.43 18.12
CA ALA A 216 7.01 -25.25 18.95
C ALA A 216 6.25 -26.06 20.00
N ASP A 217 5.12 -25.56 20.50
CA ASP A 217 4.29 -26.28 21.46
C ASP A 217 3.61 -27.52 20.84
N VAL A 218 3.67 -28.62 21.57
CA VAL A 218 3.15 -29.92 21.15
C VAL A 218 1.65 -30.01 21.39
N GLU A 219 1.15 -29.41 22.48
CA GLU A 219 -0.26 -29.50 22.86
C GLU A 219 -1.15 -28.74 21.89
N THR A 220 -0.77 -27.51 21.56
CA THR A 220 -1.43 -26.66 20.57
C THR A 220 -1.48 -27.35 19.21
N ARG A 221 -0.37 -27.96 18.77
CA ARG A 221 -0.29 -28.68 17.49
C ARG A 221 -1.25 -29.87 17.47
N LYS A 222 -1.29 -30.67 18.54
CA LYS A 222 -2.19 -31.83 18.66
C LYS A 222 -3.65 -31.39 18.63
N TYR A 223 -4.00 -30.35 19.39
CA TYR A 223 -5.35 -29.80 19.44
C TYR A 223 -5.78 -29.23 18.08
N ASN A 224 -4.95 -28.39 17.48
CA ASN A 224 -5.23 -27.76 16.18
C ASN A 224 -5.39 -28.79 15.07
N LYS A 225 -4.52 -29.82 15.03
CA LYS A 225 -4.63 -30.91 14.06
C LYS A 225 -5.95 -31.66 14.22
N ARG A 226 -6.30 -32.05 15.45
CA ARG A 226 -7.56 -32.77 15.74
C ARG A 226 -8.79 -31.93 15.37
N LYS A 227 -8.83 -30.66 15.79
CA LYS A 227 -9.96 -29.77 15.46
C LYS A 227 -10.06 -29.46 13.99
N TYR A 228 -8.93 -29.30 13.31
CA TYR A 228 -8.91 -29.12 11.87
C TYR A 228 -9.51 -30.32 11.15
N THR A 229 -9.12 -31.55 11.48
CA THR A 229 -9.68 -32.76 10.85
C THR A 229 -11.17 -32.89 11.11
N GLU A 230 -11.63 -32.68 12.35
CA GLU A 230 -13.05 -32.67 12.71
C GLU A 230 -13.84 -31.65 11.86
N ILE A 231 -13.32 -30.42 11.72
CA ILE A 231 -13.96 -29.36 10.93
C ILE A 231 -13.97 -29.71 9.44
N GLN A 232 -12.88 -30.27 8.90
CA GLN A 232 -12.81 -30.67 7.50
C GLN A 232 -13.78 -31.79 7.19
N GLU A 233 -13.88 -32.80 8.06
CA GLU A 233 -14.86 -33.87 7.92
C GLU A 233 -16.30 -33.34 8.02
N ALA A 234 -16.59 -32.46 8.98
CA ALA A 234 -17.90 -31.83 9.10
C ALA A 234 -18.26 -31.01 7.84
N LYS A 235 -17.31 -30.24 7.31
CA LYS A 235 -17.49 -29.49 6.05
C LYS A 235 -17.75 -30.44 4.87
N ARG A 236 -16.98 -31.52 4.73
CA ARG A 236 -17.17 -32.54 3.68
C ARG A 236 -18.53 -33.21 3.77
N LYS A 237 -18.97 -33.62 4.96
CA LYS A 237 -20.32 -34.18 5.21
C LYS A 237 -21.41 -33.17 4.82
N ASN A 238 -21.25 -31.91 5.22
CA ASN A 238 -22.20 -30.83 4.90
C ASN A 238 -22.26 -30.47 3.42
N LEU A 239 -21.20 -30.73 2.65
CA LEU A 239 -21.10 -30.55 1.19
C LEU A 239 -21.37 -31.86 0.42
N GLY A 240 -21.75 -32.94 1.11
CA GLY A 240 -21.75 -34.30 0.58
C GLY A 240 -22.66 -34.56 -0.63
N PRO A 241 -22.62 -35.80 -1.15
CA PRO A 241 -23.28 -36.21 -2.40
C PRO A 241 -24.75 -35.80 -2.46
N TYR A 242 -25.44 -35.77 -1.32
CA TYR A 242 -26.85 -35.37 -1.23
C TYR A 242 -27.12 -33.94 -1.71
N LYS A 243 -26.30 -32.95 -1.33
CA LYS A 243 -26.48 -31.55 -1.81
C LYS A 243 -26.02 -31.39 -3.26
N HIS A 244 -24.96 -32.10 -3.66
CA HIS A 244 -24.50 -32.13 -5.04
C HIS A 244 -25.55 -32.76 -5.98
N MET A 245 -26.11 -33.91 -5.59
CA MET A 245 -27.21 -34.59 -6.29
C MET A 245 -28.48 -33.73 -6.34
N LYS A 246 -28.84 -33.05 -5.24
CA LYS A 246 -29.97 -32.11 -5.23
C LYS A 246 -29.75 -30.94 -6.21
N ARG A 247 -28.51 -30.44 -6.34
CA ARG A 247 -28.14 -29.41 -7.32
C ARG A 247 -28.22 -29.93 -8.76
N LEU A 248 -27.76 -31.15 -9.02
CA LEU A 248 -27.86 -31.79 -10.34
C LEU A 248 -29.32 -32.05 -10.74
N LYS A 249 -30.16 -32.54 -9.82
CA LYS A 249 -31.60 -32.75 -10.06
C LYS A 249 -32.34 -31.45 -10.37
N ARG A 250 -31.98 -30.33 -9.71
CA ARG A 250 -32.55 -29.00 -10.00
C ARG A 250 -32.17 -28.41 -11.36
N LYS A 251 -31.10 -28.90 -12.00
CA LYS A 251 -30.64 -28.44 -13.32
C LYS A 251 -31.25 -29.23 -14.49
N LYS A 252 -32.01 -30.29 -14.19
CA LYS A 252 -32.55 -31.21 -15.19
C LYS A 252 -33.99 -30.88 -15.61
N HIS A 253 -34.52 -29.77 -15.12
CA HIS A 253 -35.76 -29.12 -15.53
C HIS A 253 -35.40 -27.77 -16.15
#